data_AF-W6T9I0-F1
#
_entry.id   AF-W6T9I0-F1
#
_cell.length_a   1.000
_cell.length_b   1.000
_cell.length_c   1.000
_cell.angle_alpha   90.00
_cell.angle_beta   90.00
_cell.angle_gamma   90.00
#
_symmetry.space_group_name_H-M   'P 1'
#
loop_
_entity.id
_entity.type
_entity.pdbx_description
1 polymer ?
#
loop_
_entity_poly.entity_id
_entity_poly.type
_entity_poly.pdbx_seq_one_letter_code
_entity_poly.pdbx_strand_id
1 'polypeptide(L)' 'MSETDQAAWAMQALKNLRTADNQVIIDSVIKVIDDQQAEIESLRGSMEGQLWSPTSWHQDQQEQQKK' A
#
# COMPACT_ATOMS: atom_id res chain seq x y z
N MET A 1 -1.99 -4.67 14.45
CA MET A 1 -2.17 -5.15 13.07
C MET A 1 -1.69 -4.05 12.14
N SER A 2 -0.87 -4.38 11.16
CA SER A 2 -0.47 -3.45 10.09
C SER A 2 -1.65 -3.13 9.16
N GLU A 3 -1.53 -2.11 8.32
CA GLU A 3 -2.56 -1.75 7.32
C GLU A 3 -2.80 -2.91 6.33
N THR A 4 -1.73 -3.58 5.89
CA THR A 4 -1.80 -4.76 5.03
C THR A 4 -2.55 -5.90 5.71
N ASP A 5 -2.32 -6.13 7.01
CA ASP A 5 -3.06 -7.13 7.78
C ASP A 5 -4.56 -6.80 7.87
N GLN A 6 -4.90 -5.51 7.97
CA GLN A 6 -6.29 -5.06 8.01
C GLN A 6 -6.99 -5.21 6.66
N ALA A 7 -6.31 -4.89 5.56
CA ALA A 7 -6.85 -5.07 4.21
C ALA A 7 -7.07 -6.56 3.89
N ALA A 8 -6.09 -7.41 4.22
CA ALA A 8 -6.22 -8.86 4.07
C ALA A 8 -7.40 -9.42 4.90
N TRP A 9 -7.52 -8.97 6.15
CA TRP A 9 -8.64 -9.34 7.01
C TRP A 9 -9.99 -8.90 6.41
N ALA A 10 -10.10 -7.65 5.95
CA ALA A 10 -11.32 -7.09 5.40
C ALA A 10 -11.77 -7.83 4.13
N MET A 11 -10.83 -8.11 3.21
CA MET A 11 -11.11 -8.90 2.02
C MET A 11 -11.59 -10.31 2.37
N GLN A 12 -11.01 -10.95 3.39
CA GLN A 12 -11.46 -12.26 3.84
C GLN A 12 -12.85 -12.22 4.48
N ALA A 13 -13.13 -11.20 5.29
CA ALA A 13 -14.46 -10.99 5.87
C ALA A 13 -15.52 -10.78 4.78
N LEU A 14 -15.22 -10.01 3.74
CA LEU A 14 -16.09 -9.80 2.59
C LEU A 14 -16.34 -11.10 1.81
N LYS A 15 -15.30 -11.92 1.57
CA LYS A 15 -15.46 -13.24 0.94
C LYS A 15 -16.42 -14.14 1.74
N ASN A 16 -16.38 -14.07 3.07
CA ASN A 16 -17.25 -14.87 3.92
C ASN A 16 -18.72 -14.40 3.89
N LEU A 17 -18.99 -13.13 3.55
CA LEU A 17 -20.33 -12.57 3.38
C LEU A 17 -20.91 -12.80 1.97
N ARG A 18 -20.15 -13.46 1.09
CA ARG A 18 -20.52 -13.67 -0.31
C ARG A 18 -21.65 -14.66 -0.45
N THR A 19 -22.70 -14.22 -1.12
CA THR A 19 -23.85 -15.00 -1.57
C THR A 19 -23.98 -14.85 -3.10
N ALA A 20 -24.89 -15.61 -3.71
CA ALA A 20 -25.16 -15.46 -5.14
C ALA A 20 -25.70 -14.06 -5.48
N ASP A 21 -26.56 -13.50 -4.63
CA ASP A 21 -27.25 -12.23 -4.89
C ASP A 21 -26.32 -11.02 -4.78
N ASN A 22 -25.29 -11.08 -3.92
CA ASN A 22 -24.39 -9.98 -3.66
C ASN A 22 -22.98 -10.16 -4.26
N GLN A 23 -22.77 -11.24 -5.04
CA GLN A 23 -21.44 -11.61 -5.55
C GLN A 23 -20.77 -10.45 -6.29
N VAL A 24 -21.46 -9.83 -7.24
CA VAL A 24 -20.90 -8.73 -8.05
C VAL A 24 -20.49 -7.54 -7.18
N ILE A 25 -21.28 -7.23 -6.15
CA ILE A 25 -20.99 -6.12 -5.24
C ILE A 25 -19.75 -6.44 -4.40
N ILE A 26 -19.70 -7.63 -3.80
CA ILE A 26 -18.57 -8.04 -2.95
C ILE A 26 -17.28 -8.15 -3.76
N ASP A 27 -17.33 -8.76 -4.94
CA ASP A 27 -16.16 -8.89 -5.81
C ASP A 27 -15.65 -7.50 -6.24
N SER A 28 -16.56 -6.53 -6.48
CA SER A 28 -16.20 -5.14 -6.79
C SER A 28 -15.55 -4.43 -5.60
N VAL A 29 -16.08 -4.60 -4.39
CA VAL A 29 -15.51 -3.98 -3.18
C VAL A 29 -14.14 -4.57 -2.87
N ILE A 30 -13.97 -5.90 -2.97
CA ILE A 30 -12.68 -6.55 -2.82
C ILE A 30 -11.67 -5.96 -3.82
N LYS A 31 -12.07 -5.81 -5.09
CA LYS A 31 -11.22 -5.23 -6.12
C LYS A 31 -10.77 -3.80 -5.76
N VAL A 32 -11.67 -2.95 -5.28
CA VAL A 32 -11.32 -1.58 -4.87
C VAL A 32 -10.29 -1.59 -3.74
N ILE A 33 -10.44 -2.48 -2.74
CA ILE A 33 -9.48 -2.59 -1.64
C ILE A 33 -8.10 -3.05 -2.14
N ASP A 34 -8.08 -4.03 -3.04
CA ASP A 34 -6.84 -4.56 -3.64
C ASP A 34 -6.11 -3.47 -4.47
N ASP A 35 -6.85 -2.76 -5.33
CA ASP A 35 -6.32 -1.65 -6.12
C ASP A 35 -5.74 -0.54 -5.21
N GLN A 36 -6.38 -0.25 -4.07
CA GLN A 36 -5.87 0.70 -3.07
C GLN A 36 -4.60 0.23 -2.38
N GLN A 37 -4.46 -1.07 -2.08
CA GLN A 37 -3.22 -1.61 -1.51
C GLN A 37 -2.06 -1.48 -2.50
N ALA A 38 -2.29 -1.81 -3.77
CA ALA A 38 -1.30 -1.64 -4.83
C ALA A 38 -0.87 -0.16 -4.99
N GLU A 39 -1.82 0.79 -4.88
CA GLU A 39 -1.51 2.21 -4.91
C GLU A 39 -0.66 2.64 -3.71
N ILE A 40 -1.00 2.18 -2.49
CA ILE A 40 -0.21 2.45 -1.28
C ILE A 40 1.21 1.91 -1.41
N GLU A 41 1.39 0.71 -1.93
CA GLU A 41 2.72 0.12 -2.18
C GLU A 41 3.51 0.92 -3.22
N SER A 42 2.85 1.34 -4.31
CA SER A 42 3.45 2.22 -5.33
C SER A 42 3.89 3.57 -4.75
N LEU A 43 3.07 4.18 -3.89
CA LEU A 43 3.39 5.42 -3.19
C LEU A 43 4.57 5.22 -2.23
N ARG A 44 4.59 4.14 -1.46
CA ARG A 44 5.73 3.79 -0.59
C ARG A 44 7.02 3.63 -1.40
N GLY A 45 6.99 2.87 -2.48
CA GLY A 45 8.15 2.70 -3.36
C GLY A 45 8.61 4.02 -4.00
N SER A 46 7.68 4.90 -4.37
CA SER A 46 7.99 6.23 -4.90
C SER A 46 8.62 7.13 -3.84
N MET A 47 8.09 7.12 -2.61
CA MET A 47 8.65 7.87 -1.48
C MET A 47 10.02 7.33 -1.06
N GLU A 48 10.20 6.02 -1.04
CA GLU A 48 11.52 5.39 -0.82
C GLU A 48 12.50 5.78 -1.93
N GLY A 49 12.06 5.76 -3.19
CA GLY A 49 12.89 6.20 -4.32
C GLY A 49 13.27 7.68 -4.26
N GLN A 50 12.40 8.55 -3.75
CA GLN A 50 12.71 9.95 -3.48
C GLN A 50 13.66 10.12 -2.30
N LEU A 51 13.46 9.37 -1.21
CA LEU A 51 14.31 9.39 -0.03
C LEU A 51 15.73 8.91 -0.36
N TRP A 52 15.85 7.86 -1.18
CA TRP A 52 17.11 7.26 -1.62
C TRP A 52 17.60 7.76 -2.99
N SER A 53 17.04 8.85 -3.52
CA SER A 53 17.51 9.42 -4.78
C SER A 53 19.01 9.80 -4.68
N PRO A 54 19.78 9.75 -5.79
CA PRO A 54 21.19 10.16 -5.76
C PRO A 54 21.36 11.57 -5.18
N THR A 55 20.43 12.49 -5.45
CA THR A 55 20.44 13.85 -4.92
C THR A 55 20.25 13.89 -3.40
N SER A 56 19.30 13.14 -2.85
CA SER A 56 19.08 13.08 -1.39
C SER A 56 20.21 12.33 -0.67
N TRP A 57 20.80 11.31 -1.28
CA TRP A 57 21.99 10.64 -0.75
C TRP A 57 23.23 11.57 -0.74
N HIS A 58 23.45 12.34 -1.80
CA HIS A 58 24.54 13.32 -1.84
C HIS A 58 24.35 14.45 -0.81
N GLN A 59 23.11 14.86 -0.52
CA GLN A 59 22.82 15.84 0.53
C GLN A 59 23.13 15.29 1.93
N ASP A 60 22.72 14.04 2.23
CA ASP A 60 23.00 13.40 3.51
C ASP A 60 24.52 13.23 3.74
N GLN A 61 25.27 12.87 2.69
CA GLN A 61 26.75 12.83 2.73
C GLN A 61 27.37 14.20 3.07
N GLN A 62 26.85 15.29 2.50
CA GLN A 62 27.35 16.63 2.77
C GLN A 62 26.99 17.13 4.18
N GLU A 63 25.84 16.72 4.72
CA GLU A 63 25.47 17.03 6.11
C GLU A 63 26.29 16.23 7.12
N GLN A 64 26.60 14.97 6.83
CA GLN A 64 27.47 14.14 7.67
C GLN A 64 28.92 14.63 7.71
N GLN A 65 29.44 15.22 6.62
CA GLN A 65 30.79 15.80 6.58
C GLN A 65 30.93 17.15 7.31
N LYS A 66 29.81 17.80 7.67
CA LYS A 66 29.80 19.08 8.39
C LYS A 66 29.70 18.93 9.92
N LYS A 67 29.54 17.71 10.42
CA LYS A 67 29.63 17.37 11.85
C LYS A 67 31.04 16.90 12.20
#